data_AF-A0A2U3IFP7-F1
#
_entry.id   AF-A0A2U3IFP7-F1
#
_cell.length_a   1.000
_cell.length_b   1.000
_cell.length_c   1.000
_cell.angle_alpha   90.00
_cell.angle_beta   90.00
_cell.angle_gamma   90.00
#
_symmetry.space_group_name_H-M   'P 1'
#
loop_
_entity.id
_entity.type
_entity.pdbx_description
1 polymer ?
#
loop_
_entity_poly.entity_id
_entity_poly.type
_entity_poly.pdbx_seq_one_letter_code
_entity_poly.pdbx_strand_id
1 'polypeptide(L)'
;MKNGAAYCSANEKQNKDCIEWYAVHEFGHVLGFAHEQNRPDTPDACKGMAQGTDGDQLFGSWDGSSVMSYCNVANGNPVNTNMGMAVLSAEDKAMVTTLYGRSAVLCDRC
;
A
#
# COMPACT_ATOMS: atom_id res chain seq x y z
N MET A 1 -0.86 3.25 -15.71
CA MET A 1 -1.91 2.46 -15.03
C MET A 1 -1.82 1.03 -15.55
N LYS A 2 -1.38 0.09 -14.72
CA LYS A 2 -1.45 -1.35 -15.07
C LYS A 2 -2.92 -1.77 -14.99
N ASN A 3 -3.38 -2.64 -15.88
CA ASN A 3 -4.77 -3.11 -15.86
C ASN A 3 -4.92 -4.15 -14.72
N GLY A 4 -5.19 -3.68 -13.49
CA GLY A 4 -5.36 -4.53 -12.30
C GLY A 4 -6.40 -5.64 -12.51
N ALA A 5 -7.46 -5.38 -13.27
CA ALA A 5 -8.49 -6.37 -13.58
C ALA A 5 -7.97 -7.56 -14.39
N ALA A 6 -6.89 -7.40 -15.16
CA ALA A 6 -6.27 -8.50 -15.89
C ALA A 6 -5.52 -9.48 -14.97
N TYR A 7 -5.21 -9.08 -13.74
CA TYR A 7 -4.52 -9.91 -12.73
C TYR A 7 -5.50 -10.60 -11.77
N CYS A 8 -6.78 -10.22 -11.79
CA CYS A 8 -7.80 -10.77 -10.91
C CYS A 8 -8.40 -12.07 -11.47
N SER A 9 -8.79 -13.01 -10.61
CA SER A 9 -9.33 -14.30 -11.03
C SER A 9 -10.76 -14.15 -11.60
N ALA A 10 -11.23 -15.19 -12.30
CA ALA A 10 -12.61 -15.24 -12.80
C ALA A 10 -13.66 -15.52 -11.71
N ASN A 11 -13.25 -15.87 -10.49
CA ASN A 11 -14.17 -16.06 -9.37
C ASN A 11 -14.66 -14.70 -8.87
N GLU A 12 -15.98 -14.49 -8.83
CA GLU A 12 -16.57 -13.18 -8.54
C GLU A 12 -16.10 -12.55 -7.22
N LYS A 13 -16.07 -13.34 -6.13
CA LYS A 13 -15.63 -12.83 -4.82
C LYS A 13 -14.15 -12.45 -4.84
N GLN A 14 -13.29 -13.34 -5.34
CA GLN A 14 -11.86 -13.07 -5.47
C GLN A 14 -11.58 -11.92 -6.43
N ASN A 15 -12.42 -11.74 -7.45
CA ASN A 15 -12.31 -10.66 -8.41
C ASN A 15 -12.62 -9.31 -7.76
N LYS A 16 -13.73 -9.21 -7.00
CA LYS A 16 -14.09 -7.99 -6.26
C LYS A 16 -12.99 -7.60 -5.28
N ASP A 17 -12.59 -8.53 -4.43
CA ASP A 17 -11.55 -8.37 -3.42
C ASP A 17 -10.22 -7.90 -4.03
N CYS A 18 -9.85 -8.49 -5.18
CA CYS A 18 -8.66 -8.12 -5.95
C CYS A 18 -8.77 -6.71 -6.59
N ILE A 19 -9.90 -6.41 -7.23
CA ILE A 19 -10.15 -5.10 -7.85
C ILE A 19 -10.11 -3.99 -6.80
N GLU A 20 -10.77 -4.19 -5.65
CA GLU A 20 -10.78 -3.19 -4.57
C GLU A 20 -9.38 -2.94 -4.04
N TRP A 21 -8.57 -3.99 -3.84
CA TRP A 21 -7.18 -3.83 -3.41
C TRP A 21 -6.35 -3.05 -4.43
N TYR A 22 -6.40 -3.41 -5.72
CA TYR A 22 -5.69 -2.69 -6.77
C TYR A 22 -6.15 -1.24 -6.88
N ALA A 23 -7.45 -0.99 -6.76
CA ALA A 23 -7.96 0.38 -6.78
C ALA A 23 -7.31 1.20 -5.66
N VAL A 24 -7.34 0.72 -4.40
CA VAL A 24 -6.73 1.44 -3.28
C VAL A 24 -5.22 1.61 -3.46
N HIS A 25 -4.50 0.57 -3.92
CA HIS A 25 -3.06 0.63 -4.20
C HIS A 25 -2.72 1.71 -5.23
N GLU A 26 -3.41 1.71 -6.37
CA GLU A 26 -3.16 2.68 -7.45
C GLU A 26 -3.59 4.09 -7.04
N PHE A 27 -4.65 4.24 -6.22
CA PHE A 27 -4.97 5.52 -5.61
C PHE A 27 -3.87 6.01 -4.66
N GLY A 28 -3.19 5.11 -3.95
CA GLY A 28 -1.98 5.43 -3.18
C GLY A 28 -0.88 6.04 -4.04
N HIS A 29 -0.62 5.48 -5.22
CA HIS A 29 0.30 6.09 -6.19
C HIS A 29 -0.16 7.47 -6.69
N VAL A 30 -1.47 7.67 -6.90
CA VAL A 30 -2.02 8.99 -7.27
C VAL A 30 -1.81 10.01 -6.15
N LEU A 31 -1.89 9.58 -4.88
CA LEU A 31 -1.50 10.40 -3.73
C LEU A 31 0.01 10.57 -3.57
N GLY A 32 0.83 9.95 -4.43
CA GLY A 32 2.29 10.11 -4.42
C GLY A 32 3.04 9.09 -3.56
N PHE A 33 2.40 8.01 -3.11
CA PHE A 33 3.09 6.99 -2.32
C PHE A 33 3.85 5.98 -3.20
N ALA A 34 5.09 5.73 -2.85
CA ALA A 34 5.92 4.71 -3.45
C ALA A 34 5.63 3.33 -2.84
N HIS A 35 6.11 2.26 -3.49
CA HIS A 35 6.00 0.91 -2.95
C HIS A 35 6.79 0.75 -1.66
N GLU A 36 6.27 -0.07 -0.75
CA GLU A 36 6.92 -0.36 0.53
C GLU A 36 8.29 -1.06 0.33
N GLN A 37 8.44 -1.84 -0.75
CA GLN A 37 9.69 -2.51 -1.11
C GLN A 37 10.81 -1.56 -1.54
N ASN A 38 10.48 -0.32 -1.89
CA ASN A 38 11.46 0.66 -2.34
C ASN A 38 12.12 1.39 -1.17
N ARG A 39 11.72 1.06 0.06
CA ARG A 39 12.36 1.62 1.26
C ARG A 39 13.73 0.99 1.50
N PRO A 40 14.69 1.75 2.04
CA PRO A 40 16.03 1.22 2.35
C PRO A 40 16.04 0.18 3.48
N ASP A 41 15.02 0.18 4.35
CA ASP A 41 14.83 -0.78 5.44
C ASP A 41 14.01 -2.02 5.06
N THR A 42 13.72 -2.20 3.77
CA THR A 42 13.01 -3.40 3.25
C THR A 42 13.78 -4.68 3.60
N PRO A 43 13.12 -5.71 4.17
CA PRO A 43 13.74 -7.01 4.43
C PRO A 43 14.31 -7.64 3.16
N ASP A 44 15.46 -8.33 3.26
CA ASP A 44 16.14 -8.92 2.10
C ASP A 44 15.23 -9.87 1.29
N ALA A 45 14.35 -10.61 1.97
CA ALA A 45 13.37 -11.48 1.33
C ALA A 45 12.37 -10.74 0.42
N CYS A 46 12.19 -9.43 0.60
CA CYS A 46 11.27 -8.59 -0.15
C CYS A 46 11.95 -7.69 -1.20
N LYS A 47 13.28 -7.48 -1.13
CA LYS A 47 14.01 -6.55 -2.01
C LYS A 47 13.89 -6.89 -3.50
N GLY A 48 13.77 -8.18 -3.84
CA GLY A 48 13.60 -8.63 -5.23
C GLY A 48 12.26 -8.23 -5.88
N MET A 49 11.32 -7.69 -5.10
CA MET A 49 10.00 -7.26 -5.57
C MET A 49 9.86 -5.73 -5.68
N ALA A 50 10.95 -4.98 -5.51
CA ALA A 50 10.96 -3.53 -5.72
C ALA A 50 10.57 -3.17 -7.16
N GLN A 51 9.74 -2.13 -7.32
CA GLN A 51 9.20 -1.70 -8.61
C GLN A 51 8.98 -0.18 -8.64
N GLY A 52 9.09 0.42 -9.82
CA GLY A 52 8.88 1.87 -9.96
C GLY A 52 10.04 2.68 -9.39
N THR A 53 9.75 3.90 -8.93
CA THR A 53 10.74 4.81 -8.34
C THR A 53 10.69 4.78 -6.82
N ASP A 54 11.81 5.07 -6.18
CA ASP A 54 11.88 5.23 -4.74
C ASP A 54 11.10 6.47 -4.29
N GLY A 55 10.59 6.42 -3.06
CA GLY A 55 10.03 7.58 -2.38
C GLY A 55 11.15 8.52 -1.91
N ASP A 56 10.79 9.78 -1.69
CA ASP A 56 11.69 10.83 -1.19
C ASP A 56 11.55 11.08 0.32
N GLN A 57 10.49 10.57 0.94
CA GLN A 57 10.23 10.67 2.37
C GLN A 57 9.85 9.32 2.98
N LEU A 58 10.45 9.01 4.13
CA LEU A 58 10.08 7.85 4.94
C LEU A 58 9.06 8.23 6.01
N PHE A 59 8.08 7.35 6.23
CA PHE A 59 7.10 7.45 7.30
C PHE A 59 7.06 6.12 8.07
N GLY A 60 7.20 6.18 9.39
CA GLY A 60 7.18 4.97 10.24
C GLY A 60 8.28 3.94 9.92
N SER A 61 8.14 2.75 10.50
CA SER A 61 8.92 1.55 10.16
C SER A 61 8.35 0.86 8.91
N TRP A 62 9.14 -0.02 8.29
CA TRP A 62 8.65 -0.88 7.22
C TRP A 62 7.39 -1.67 7.62
N ASP A 63 6.36 -1.63 6.80
CA ASP A 63 5.06 -2.23 7.02
C ASP A 63 4.69 -3.25 5.92
N GLY A 64 4.98 -4.52 6.17
CA GLY A 64 4.61 -5.61 5.28
C GLY A 64 3.10 -5.81 5.10
N SER A 65 2.27 -5.16 5.91
CA SER A 65 0.81 -5.16 5.78
C SER A 65 0.26 -3.98 4.98
N SER A 66 1.10 -3.01 4.61
CA SER A 66 0.70 -1.84 3.82
C SER A 66 0.04 -2.27 2.50
N VAL A 67 -0.98 -1.52 2.09
CA VAL A 67 -1.58 -1.68 0.76
C VAL A 67 -0.57 -1.38 -0.36
N MET A 68 0.50 -0.63 -0.08
CA MET A 68 1.59 -0.33 -1.01
C MET A 68 2.65 -1.44 -1.08
N SER A 69 2.46 -2.53 -0.35
CA SER A 69 3.39 -3.66 -0.30
C SER A 69 2.95 -4.83 -1.18
N TYR A 70 3.85 -5.32 -2.05
CA TYR A 70 3.72 -6.62 -2.73
C TYR A 70 4.32 -7.80 -1.93
N CYS A 71 4.90 -7.53 -0.76
CA CYS A 71 5.57 -8.52 0.06
C CYS A 71 5.12 -8.39 1.51
N ASN A 72 4.44 -9.42 2.01
CA ASN A 72 4.28 -9.59 3.43
C ASN A 72 5.23 -10.71 3.88
N VAL A 73 5.88 -10.55 5.04
CA VAL A 73 6.72 -11.61 5.61
C VAL A 73 6.04 -12.17 6.86
N ALA A 74 5.73 -13.46 6.83
CA ALA A 74 5.33 -14.20 8.02
C ALA A 74 6.47 -15.14 8.40
N ASN A 75 7.00 -14.98 9.62
CA ASN A 75 8.12 -15.79 10.13
C ASN A 75 9.37 -15.77 9.22
N GLY A 76 9.67 -14.62 8.59
CA GLY A 76 10.83 -14.46 7.70
C GLY A 76 10.64 -15.02 6.28
N ASN A 77 9.48 -15.59 5.96
CA ASN A 77 9.16 -16.05 4.61
C ASN A 77 8.13 -15.13 3.95
N PRO A 78 8.31 -14.80 2.65
CA PRO A 78 7.31 -14.05 1.91
C PRO A 78 6.03 -14.87 1.82
N VAL A 79 4.93 -14.27 2.27
CA VAL A 79 3.59 -14.79 2.13
C VAL A 79 2.78 -13.82 1.28
N ASN A 80 2.07 -14.37 0.30
CA ASN A 80 0.94 -13.69 -0.32
C ASN A 80 -0.17 -13.67 0.74
N THR A 81 -0.32 -12.57 1.48
CA THR A 81 -1.42 -12.44 2.46
C THR A 81 -2.38 -11.30 2.18
N ASN A 82 -2.07 -10.37 1.29
CA ASN A 82 -2.92 -9.18 1.11
C ASN A 82 -3.42 -8.95 -0.33
N MET A 83 -3.09 -9.81 -1.29
CA MET A 83 -3.74 -9.77 -2.61
C MET A 83 -5.20 -10.21 -2.46
N GLY A 84 -6.10 -9.29 -2.07
CA GLY A 84 -7.53 -9.56 -1.94
C GLY A 84 -8.22 -9.00 -0.70
N MET A 85 -7.60 -8.11 0.08
CA MET A 85 -8.32 -7.40 1.14
C MET A 85 -7.94 -5.93 1.04
N ALA A 86 -8.85 -5.06 0.56
CA ALA A 86 -8.65 -3.61 0.41
C ALA A 86 -8.65 -2.88 1.78
N VAL A 87 -7.83 -3.38 2.70
CA VAL A 87 -7.73 -2.91 4.08
C VAL A 87 -6.43 -2.15 4.22
N LEU A 88 -6.54 -0.87 4.56
CA LEU A 88 -5.40 -0.04 4.93
C LEU A 88 -4.84 -0.46 6.29
N SER A 89 -3.52 -0.60 6.38
CA SER A 89 -2.83 -0.80 7.66
C SER A 89 -2.99 0.42 8.58
N ALA A 90 -2.51 0.32 9.83
CA ALA A 90 -2.54 1.47 10.74
C ALA A 90 -1.62 2.59 10.23
N GLU A 91 -0.47 2.21 9.67
CA GLU A 91 0.56 3.08 9.12
C GLU A 91 0.09 3.75 7.83
N ASP A 92 -0.62 3.05 6.94
CA ASP A 92 -1.24 3.64 5.75
C ASP A 92 -2.20 4.77 6.12
N LYS A 93 -3.09 4.52 7.11
CA LYS A 93 -4.06 5.52 7.59
C LYS A 93 -3.37 6.69 8.27
N ALA A 94 -2.34 6.41 9.06
CA ALA A 94 -1.57 7.42 9.77
C ALA A 94 -0.84 8.34 8.77
N MET A 95 -0.16 7.77 7.78
CA MET A 95 0.55 8.52 6.73
C MET A 95 -0.40 9.45 5.95
N VAL A 96 -1.52 8.93 5.44
CA VAL A 96 -2.52 9.75 4.71
C VAL A 96 -3.03 10.87 5.60
N THR A 97 -3.33 10.58 6.87
CA THR A 97 -3.82 11.57 7.82
C THR A 97 -2.76 12.62 8.16
N THR A 98 -1.48 12.25 8.26
CA THR A 98 -0.39 13.19 8.54
C THR A 98 -0.10 14.11 7.35
N LEU A 99 -0.14 13.59 6.11
CA LEU A 99 0.20 14.37 4.92
C LEU A 99 -0.98 15.17 4.35
N TYR A 100 -2.17 14.57 4.33
CA TYR A 100 -3.36 15.13 3.69
C TYR A 100 -4.52 15.40 4.65
N GLY A 101 -4.44 14.92 5.88
CA GLY A 101 -5.45 15.20 6.89
C GLY A 101 -5.42 16.68 7.27
N ARG A 102 -6.55 17.37 7.06
CA ARG A 102 -6.71 18.74 7.56
C ARG A 102 -6.85 18.69 9.08
N SER A 103 -6.04 19.46 9.81
CA SER A 103 -6.37 19.78 11.20
C SER A 103 -7.78 20.38 11.24
N ALA A 104 -8.68 19.77 12.00
CA ALA A 104 -10.01 20.32 12.30
C ALA A 104 -9.94 21.70 13.01
N VAL A 105 -8.73 22.18 13.36
CA VAL A 105 -8.45 23.46 14.00
C VAL A 105 -8.45 24.65 13.03
N LEU A 106 -8.63 24.43 11.71
CA LEU A 106 -8.59 25.49 10.69
C LEU A 106 -9.97 25.84 10.08
N CYS A 107 -11.04 25.78 10.87
CA CYS A 107 -12.34 26.40 10.59
C CYS A 107 -12.95 26.97 11.87
N ASP A 108 -12.21 27.83 12.58
CA ASP A 108 -12.75 28.69 13.65
C ASP A 108 -13.17 30.08 13.14
N ARG A 109 -13.10 30.32 11.82
CA ARG A 109 -13.65 31.50 11.15
C ARG A 109 -14.18 31.17 9.75
N CYS A 110 -15.04 30.16 9.72
CA CYS A 110 -16.14 30.07 8.78
C CYS A 110 -17.37 30.54 9.58
#